data_AF-A0A930B0Y3-F1
#
_entry.id   AF-A0A930B0Y3-F1
#
_cell.length_a   1.000
_cell.length_b   1.000
_cell.length_c   1.000
_cell.angle_alpha   90.00
_cell.angle_beta   90.00
_cell.angle_gamma   90.00
#
_symmetry.space_group_name_H-M   'P 1'
#
loop_
_entity.id
_entity.type
_entity.pdbx_description
1 polymer ?
#
loop_
_entity_poly.entity_id
_entity_poly.type
_entity_poly.pdbx_seq_one_letter_code
_entity_poly.pdbx_strand_id
1 'polypeptide(L)' 'GILAWMGVRDGENYKFDDTTKNAIFIIQGNANTPVEDRIEALHRIEHDLRECMPSLEFEILVVDAQS' A
#
# COMPACT_ATOMS: atom_id res chain seq x y z
N GLY A 1 3.56 4.78 17.05
CA GLY A 1 2.41 5.65 16.77
C GLY A 1 1.36 4.85 16.01
N ILE A 2 0.11 5.28 16.00
CA ILE A 2 -0.93 4.70 15.13
C ILE A 2 -0.73 5.30 13.73
N LEU A 3 -0.46 4.45 12.73
CA LEU A 3 -0.26 4.86 11.34
C LEU A 3 -1.56 5.33 10.68
N ALA A 4 -2.64 4.56 10.84
CA ALA A 4 -3.97 4.90 10.34
C ALA A 4 -5.05 4.10 11.11
N TRP A 5 -6.28 4.59 11.07
CA TRP A 5 -7.47 3.80 11.35
C TRP A 5 -8.07 3.37 10.01
N MET A 6 -7.86 2.10 9.65
CA MET A 6 -8.19 1.58 8.31
C MET A 6 -9.67 1.83 7.97
N GLY A 7 -9.92 2.47 6.83
CA GLY A 7 -11.26 2.82 6.36
C GLY A 7 -11.90 4.07 6.98
N VAL A 8 -11.20 4.81 7.85
CA VAL A 8 -11.73 6.04 8.46
C VAL A 8 -10.79 7.23 8.31
N ARG A 9 -9.53 7.13 8.75
CA ARG A 9 -8.60 8.27 8.72
C ARG A 9 -7.14 7.84 8.83
N ASP A 10 -6.29 8.46 8.02
CA ASP A 10 -4.84 8.35 8.14
C ASP A 10 -4.32 9.19 9.31
N GLY A 11 -3.26 8.73 9.97
CA GLY A 11 -2.57 9.54 10.98
C GLY A 11 -1.89 10.75 10.32
N GLU A 12 -2.06 11.94 10.90
CA GLU A 12 -1.54 13.20 10.32
C GLU A 12 -0.04 13.16 10.03
N ASN A 13 0.74 12.43 10.83
CA ASN A 13 2.20 12.33 10.69
C ASN A 13 2.67 11.34 9.61
N TYR A 14 1.75 10.67 8.91
CA TYR A 14 2.07 9.56 8.00
C TYR A 14 1.53 9.78 6.59
N LYS A 15 1.10 11.01 6.27
CA LYS A 15 0.70 11.42 4.92
C LYS A 15 1.94 11.65 4.06
N PHE A 16 1.78 11.49 2.75
CA PHE A 16 2.83 11.86 1.81
C PHE A 16 3.00 13.38 1.76
N ASP A 17 4.24 13.79 1.63
CA ASP A 17 4.67 15.15 1.38
C ASP A 17 5.80 15.19 0.36
N ASP A 18 6.22 16.39 -0.03
CA ASP A 18 7.29 16.59 -1.02
C ASP A 18 8.66 16.04 -0.57
N THR A 19 8.81 15.67 0.71
CA THR A 19 10.04 15.09 1.26
C THR A 19 10.00 13.57 1.35
N THR A 20 8.87 12.95 1.04
CA THR A 20 8.66 11.51 1.11
C THR A 20 9.51 10.78 0.07
N LYS A 21 10.36 9.86 0.54
CA LYS A 21 11.24 9.04 -0.32
C LYS A 21 10.80 7.60 -0.46
N ASN A 22 10.13 7.07 0.56
CA ASN A 22 9.64 5.70 0.61
C ASN A 22 8.16 5.74 0.99
N ALA A 23 7.36 4.88 0.36
CA ALA A 23 5.94 4.76 0.59
C ALA A 23 5.57 3.32 0.94
N ILE A 24 4.53 3.16 1.75
CA ILE A 24 3.92 1.86 2.03
C ILE A 24 2.46 1.94 1.61
N PHE A 25 2.04 1.04 0.74
CA PHE A 25 0.64 0.89 0.33
C PHE A 25 0.05 -0.32 1.05
N ILE A 26 -1.14 -0.15 1.63
CA ILE A 26 -1.82 -1.21 2.39
C ILE A 26 -3.19 -1.45 1.76
N ILE A 27 -3.42 -2.66 1.25
CA ILE A 27 -4.73 -3.10 0.77
C ILE A 27 -5.26 -4.21 1.68
N GLN A 28 -6.15 -3.82 2.59
CA GLN A 28 -6.83 -4.77 3.47
C GLN A 28 -7.97 -5.46 2.71
N GLY A 29 -7.99 -6.79 2.75
CA GLY A 29 -9.10 -7.58 2.23
C GLY A 29 -10.22 -7.75 3.25
N ASN A 30 -11.38 -8.16 2.75
CA ASN A 30 -12.47 -8.70 3.56
C ASN A 30 -12.81 -10.11 3.04
N ALA A 31 -13.81 -10.76 3.63
CA ALA A 31 -14.22 -12.12 3.28
C ALA A 31 -14.57 -12.33 1.79
N ASN A 32 -14.85 -11.25 1.05
CA ASN A 32 -15.24 -11.28 -0.36
C ASN A 32 -14.14 -10.80 -1.31
N THR A 33 -12.95 -10.46 -0.81
CA THR A 33 -11.83 -9.99 -1.64
C THR A 33 -10.64 -10.93 -1.49
N PRO A 34 -10.41 -11.81 -2.47
CA PRO A 34 -9.25 -12.69 -2.52
C PRO A 34 -7.92 -11.94 -2.35
N VAL A 35 -6.86 -12.68 -2.00
CA VAL A 35 -5.51 -12.10 -1.89
C VAL A 35 -5.03 -11.66 -3.27
N GLU A 36 -5.35 -12.44 -4.28
CA GLU A 36 -4.93 -12.30 -5.68
C GLU A 36 -5.39 -10.96 -6.27
N ASP A 37 -6.66 -10.61 -6.09
CA ASP A 37 -7.23 -9.35 -6.57
C ASP A 37 -6.53 -8.13 -5.93
N ARG A 38 -6.08 -8.26 -4.69
CA ARG A 38 -5.36 -7.20 -3.96
C ARG A 38 -3.92 -7.07 -4.44
N ILE A 39 -3.27 -8.19 -4.74
CA ILE A 39 -1.95 -8.20 -5.36
C ILE A 39 -2.03 -7.57 -6.76
N GLU A 40 -3.07 -7.87 -7.54
CA GLU A 40 -3.27 -7.24 -8.84
C GLU A 40 -3.44 -5.72 -8.72
N ALA A 41 -4.22 -5.25 -7.75
CA ALA A 41 -4.37 -3.83 -7.49
C ALA A 41 -3.03 -3.14 -7.12
N LEU A 42 -2.17 -3.80 -6.33
CA LEU A 42 -0.83 -3.29 -6.02
C LEU A 42 0.06 -3.23 -7.28
N HIS A 43 0.00 -4.22 -8.17
CA HIS A 43 0.74 -4.18 -9.43
C HIS A 43 0.28 -3.08 -10.38
N ARG A 44 -1.01 -2.72 -10.37
CA ARG A 44 -1.50 -1.56 -11.13
C ARG A 44 -0.92 -0.25 -10.60
N ILE A 45 -0.85 -0.09 -9.28
CA ILE A 45 -0.19 1.06 -8.65
C ILE A 45 1.31 1.09 -8.99
N GLU A 46 2.00 -0.05 -8.92
CA GLU A 46 3.41 -0.17 -9.31
C GLU A 46 3.63 0.26 -10.78
N HIS A 47 2.75 -0.18 -11.68
CA HIS A 47 2.82 0.18 -13.10
C HIS A 47 2.73 1.71 -13.29
N ASP A 48 1.71 2.34 -12.72
CA ASP A 48 1.51 3.79 -12.81
C ASP A 48 2.68 4.57 -12.20
N LEU A 49 3.23 4.11 -11.08
CA LEU A 49 4.40 4.75 -10.44
C LEU A 49 5.66 4.61 -11.29
N ARG A 50 5.87 3.47 -11.96
CA ARG A 50 7.05 3.28 -12.82
C ARG A 50 7.06 4.20 -14.04
N GLU A 51 5.90 4.61 -14.55
CA GLU A 51 5.83 5.56 -15.66
C GLU A 51 6.47 6.91 -15.31
N CYS A 52 6.41 7.32 -14.04
CA CYS A 52 6.96 8.59 -13.56
C CYS A 52 8.19 8.45 -12.65
N MET A 53 8.53 7.24 -12.18
CA MET A 53 9.67 6.95 -11.29
C MET A 53 10.54 5.81 -11.85
N PRO A 54 11.47 6.10 -12.78
CA PRO A 54 12.23 5.06 -13.50
C PRO A 54 13.12 4.18 -12.63
N SER A 55 13.48 4.64 -11.44
CA SER A 55 14.35 3.93 -10.48
C SER A 55 13.56 3.36 -9.30
N LEU A 56 12.24 3.20 -9.43
CA LEU A 56 11.40 2.64 -8.38
C LEU A 56 11.74 1.17 -8.10
N GLU A 57 12.03 0.89 -6.83
CA GLU A 57 12.02 -0.46 -6.26
C GLU A 57 10.65 -0.71 -5.61
N PHE A 58 10.05 -1.86 -5.88
CA PHE A 58 8.71 -2.20 -5.38
C PHE A 58 8.68 -3.66 -4.90
N GLU A 59 8.13 -3.88 -3.71
CA GLU A 59 8.02 -5.19 -3.07
C GLU A 59 6.59 -5.35 -2.52
N ILE A 60 6.02 -6.56 -2.68
CA ILE A 60 4.70 -6.91 -2.13
C ILE A 60 4.88 -7.95 -1.03
N LEU A 61 4.33 -7.66 0.14
CA LEU A 61 4.30 -8.57 1.29
C LEU A 61 2.85 -8.96 1.60
N VAL A 62 2.57 -10.26 1.65
CA VAL A 62 1.29 -10.80 2.13
C VAL A 62 1.43 -11.09 3.61
N VAL A 63 0.71 -10.33 4.43
CA VAL A 63 0.69 -10.51 5.89
C VAL A 63 -0.62 -11.18 6.27
N ASP A 64 -0.51 -12.37 6.85
CA ASP A 64 -1.63 -13.07 7.47
C ASP A 64 -1.52 -12.95 8.99
N ALA A 65 -2.64 -12.70 9.66
CA ALA A 65 -2.70 -12.80 11.10
C ALA A 65 -2.75 -14.29 11.43
N GLN A 66 -1.59 -14.91 11.68
CA GLN A 66 -1.58 -16.29 12.19
C GLN A 66 -2.52 -16.37 13.39
N SER A 67 -3.47 -17.30 13.31
CA SER A 67 -4.42 -17.61 14.37
C SER A 67 -3.84 -18.63 15.34
#